data_AF-A0A943PH24-F1
#
_entry.id   AF-A0A943PH24-F1
#
_cell.length_a   1.000
_cell.length_b   1.000
_cell.length_c   1.000
_cell.angle_alpha   90.00
_cell.angle_beta   90.00
_cell.angle_gamma   90.00
#
_symmetry.space_group_name_H-M   'P 1'
#
loop_
_entity.id
_entity.type
_entity.pdbx_description
1 polymer ?
#
loop_
_entity_poly.entity_id
_entity_poly.type
_entity_poly.pdbx_seq_one_letter_code
_entity_poly.pdbx_strand_id
1 'polypeptide(L)'
;MINDSNESLVNVYRVIRDTPEELVGLLAGIQGEYHALQGRTERRDYFMEKRRVFNEEHPDGITRAALFIFFMRTCYNGIYSVNRKGRLSVTFGTGS
;
A
#
# COMPACT_ATOMS: atom_id res chain seq x y z
N MET A 1 15.52 18.80 -14.49
CA MET A 1 15.36 18.72 -13.02
C MET A 1 14.41 17.59 -12.71
N ILE A 2 14.93 16.48 -12.19
CA ILE A 2 14.13 15.33 -11.76
C ILE A 2 13.87 15.54 -10.28
N ASN A 3 12.73 16.13 -9.93
CA ASN A 3 12.24 16.17 -8.56
C ASN A 3 11.33 14.95 -8.35
N ASP A 4 11.89 13.74 -8.46
CA ASP A 4 11.19 12.48 -8.14
C ASP A 4 11.45 12.12 -6.68
N SER A 5 11.14 13.04 -5.76
CA SER A 5 11.05 12.69 -4.34
C SER A 5 9.72 11.97 -4.16
N ASN A 6 9.72 10.64 -4.14
CA ASN A 6 8.52 9.81 -3.99
C ASN A 6 7.72 10.26 -2.74
N GLU A 7 6.69 11.08 -2.95
CA GLU A 7 5.89 11.70 -1.87
C GLU A 7 5.26 10.64 -0.96
N SER A 8 4.96 9.46 -1.50
CA SER A 8 4.42 8.34 -0.72
C SER A 8 5.49 7.77 0.22
N LEU A 9 6.74 7.69 -0.21
CA LEU A 9 7.86 7.28 0.63
C LEU A 9 8.17 8.33 1.70
N VAL A 10 8.19 9.61 1.34
CA VAL A 10 8.36 10.71 2.31
C VAL A 10 7.24 10.69 3.35
N ASN A 11 6.00 10.48 2.93
CA ASN A 11 4.86 10.33 3.82
C ASN A 11 5.03 9.13 4.77
N VAL A 12 5.49 7.98 4.28
CA VAL A 12 5.78 6.82 5.13
C VAL A 12 6.82 7.16 6.20
N TYR A 13 7.93 7.81 5.85
CA TYR A 13 8.95 8.21 6.83
C TYR A 13 8.41 9.17 7.88
N ARG A 14 7.57 10.13 7.47
CA ARG A 14 6.91 11.06 8.41
C ARG A 14 5.99 10.35 9.37
N VAL A 15 5.14 9.45 8.87
CA VAL A 15 4.21 8.68 9.70
C VAL A 15 4.95 7.73 10.66
N ILE A 16 6.00 7.06 10.21
CA ILE A 16 6.83 6.21 11.09
C ILE A 16 7.45 7.04 12.23
N ARG A 17 7.87 8.27 11.95
CA ARG A 17 8.44 9.16 12.96
C ARG A 17 7.39 9.71 13.93
N ASP A 18 6.24 10.14 13.41
CA ASP A 18 5.26 10.93 14.16
C ASP A 18 4.18 10.06 14.83
N THR A 19 3.74 8.96 14.20
CA THR A 19 2.64 8.10 14.68
C THR A 19 2.88 6.59 14.46
N PRO A 20 3.99 6.01 14.97
CA PRO A 20 4.37 4.62 14.71
C PRO A 20 3.36 3.58 15.22
N GLU A 21 2.79 3.78 16.41
CA GLU A 21 1.89 2.81 17.05
C GLU A 21 0.57 2.67 16.28
N GLU A 22 0.00 3.81 15.89
CA GLU A 22 -1.22 3.86 15.08
C GLU A 22 -1.01 3.22 13.70
N LEU A 23 0.16 3.47 13.09
CA LEU A 23 0.54 2.85 11.82
C LEU A 23 0.63 1.32 11.95
N VAL A 24 1.24 0.82 13.03
CA VAL A 24 1.33 -0.63 13.31
C VAL A 24 -0.07 -1.24 13.50
N GLY A 25 -0.96 -0.57 14.23
CA GLY A 25 -2.34 -1.01 14.41
C GLY A 25 -3.10 -1.15 13.09
N LEU A 26 -3.02 -0.13 12.23
CA LEU A 26 -3.64 -0.16 10.89
C LEU A 26 -3.04 -1.25 10.01
N LEU A 27 -1.72 -1.43 10.02
CA LEU A 27 -1.06 -2.49 9.26
C LEU A 27 -1.48 -3.88 9.73
N ALA A 28 -1.59 -4.09 11.04
CA ALA A 28 -2.04 -5.35 11.62
C ALA A 28 -3.49 -5.66 11.20
N GLY A 29 -4.38 -4.66 11.18
CA GLY A 29 -5.75 -4.80 10.69
C GLY A 29 -5.80 -5.21 9.21
N ILE A 30 -5.11 -4.46 8.34
CA ILE A 30 -5.06 -4.73 6.90
C ILE A 30 -4.48 -6.13 6.61
N GLN A 31 -3.45 -6.55 7.35
CA GLN A 31 -2.86 -7.88 7.23
C GLN A 31 -3.81 -8.97 7.73
N GLY A 32 -4.47 -8.76 8.88
CA GLY A 32 -5.45 -9.69 9.42
C GLY A 32 -6.61 -9.93 8.46
N GLU A 33 -7.18 -8.85 7.92
CA GLU A 33 -8.20 -8.89 6.86
C GLU A 33 -7.71 -9.72 5.66
N TYR A 34 -6.51 -9.44 5.15
CA TYR A 34 -5.96 -10.12 3.97
C TYR A 34 -5.66 -11.61 4.23
N HIS A 35 -5.13 -11.96 5.41
CA HIS A 35 -4.80 -13.33 5.78
C HIS A 35 -6.03 -14.19 6.06
N ALA A 36 -7.12 -13.59 6.53
CA ALA A 36 -8.39 -14.28 6.73
C ALA A 36 -9.00 -14.79 5.40
N LEU A 37 -8.71 -14.12 4.28
CA LEU A 37 -9.15 -14.54 2.95
C LEU A 37 -8.49 -15.86 2.56
N GLN A 38 -9.30 -16.83 2.13
CA GLN A 38 -8.85 -18.19 1.81
C GLN A 38 -8.56 -18.35 0.32
N GLY A 39 -9.31 -17.65 -0.53
CA GLY A 39 -9.22 -17.75 -1.98
C GLY A 39 -8.21 -16.78 -2.61
N ARG A 40 -7.52 -17.24 -3.66
CA ARG A 40 -6.69 -16.38 -4.52
C ARG A 40 -7.49 -15.24 -5.15
N THR A 41 -8.73 -15.53 -5.56
CA THR A 41 -9.66 -14.53 -6.13
C THR A 41 -10.01 -13.47 -5.10
N GLU A 42 -10.37 -13.86 -3.88
CA GLU A 42 -10.72 -12.93 -2.80
C GLU A 42 -9.53 -12.02 -2.44
N ARG A 43 -8.33 -12.59 -2.31
CA ARG A 43 -7.10 -11.83 -2.07
C ARG A 43 -6.79 -10.85 -3.20
N ARG A 44 -7.01 -11.25 -4.45
CA ARG A 44 -6.86 -10.37 -5.61
C ARG A 44 -7.85 -9.20 -5.55
N ASP A 45 -9.11 -9.49 -5.27
CA ASP A 45 -10.17 -8.48 -5.27
C ASP A 45 -9.95 -7.50 -4.11
N TYR A 46 -9.56 -7.98 -2.93
CA TYR A 46 -9.13 -7.14 -1.81
C TYR A 46 -7.94 -6.25 -2.17
N PHE A 47 -6.91 -6.82 -2.80
CA PHE A 47 -5.75 -6.04 -3.24
C PHE A 47 -6.14 -4.93 -4.23
N MET A 48 -7.00 -5.24 -5.20
CA MET A 48 -7.47 -4.26 -6.18
C MET A 48 -8.30 -3.16 -5.54
N GLU A 49 -9.13 -3.50 -4.55
CA GLU A 49 -9.92 -2.51 -3.81
C GLU A 49 -9.03 -1.59 -2.98
N LYS A 50 -8.09 -2.13 -2.20
CA LYS A 50 -7.12 -1.29 -1.47
C LYS A 50 -6.32 -0.40 -2.43
N ARG A 51 -6.00 -0.88 -3.64
CA ARG A 51 -5.30 -0.09 -4.67
C ARG A 51 -6.17 1.06 -5.19
N ARG A 52 -7.48 0.83 -5.34
CA ARG A 52 -8.47 1.87 -5.68
C ARG A 52 -8.47 2.96 -4.61
N VAL A 53 -8.58 2.57 -3.33
CA VAL A 53 -8.50 3.50 -2.18
C VAL A 53 -7.23 4.35 -2.27
N PHE A 54 -6.05 3.72 -2.43
CA PHE A 54 -4.77 4.44 -2.51
C PHE A 54 -4.68 5.46 -3.66
N ASN A 55 -5.25 5.12 -4.83
CA ASN A 55 -5.12 5.90 -6.05
C ASN A 55 -6.20 6.96 -6.26
N GLU A 56 -7.42 6.71 -5.78
CA GLU A 56 -8.62 7.44 -6.20
C GLU A 56 -9.35 8.10 -5.03
N GLU A 57 -9.22 7.57 -3.81
CA GLU A 57 -9.97 8.08 -2.65
C GLU A 57 -9.18 9.05 -1.78
N HIS A 58 -7.95 9.39 -2.18
CA HIS A 58 -7.08 10.35 -1.48
C HIS A 58 -7.06 10.15 0.05
N PRO A 59 -6.71 8.94 0.54
CA PRO A 59 -6.74 8.64 1.96
C PRO A 59 -5.77 9.53 2.74
N ASP A 60 -6.03 9.68 4.03
CA ASP A 60 -5.15 10.43 4.93
C ASP A 60 -3.71 9.87 4.94
N GLY A 61 -2.79 10.66 5.52
CA GLY A 61 -1.36 10.32 5.47
C GLY A 61 -1.05 8.95 6.06
N ILE A 62 -1.69 8.58 7.17
CA ILE A 62 -1.42 7.32 7.87
C ILE A 62 -1.97 6.12 7.10
N THR A 63 -3.21 6.21 6.59
CA THR A 63 -3.82 5.17 5.77
C THR A 63 -3.05 5.01 4.47
N ARG A 64 -2.65 6.12 3.84
CA ARG A 64 -1.82 6.11 2.63
C ARG A 64 -0.47 5.41 2.88
N ALA A 65 0.18 5.67 4.02
CA ALA A 65 1.41 4.99 4.42
C ALA A 65 1.20 3.49 4.67
N ALA A 66 0.14 3.12 5.39
CA ALA A 66 -0.19 1.73 5.69
C ALA A 66 -0.46 0.93 4.40
N LEU A 67 -1.27 1.47 3.50
CA LEU A 67 -1.54 0.87 2.19
C LEU A 67 -0.27 0.73 1.35
N PHE A 68 0.59 1.76 1.33
CA PHE A 68 1.86 1.70 0.62
C PHE A 68 2.75 0.54 1.13
N ILE A 69 2.91 0.41 2.44
CA ILE A 69 3.67 -0.69 3.05
C ILE A 69 3.02 -2.04 2.76
N PHE A 70 1.69 -2.13 2.84
CA PHE A 70 0.95 -3.35 2.49
C PHE A 70 1.27 -3.79 1.05
N PHE A 71 1.22 -2.89 0.07
CA PHE A 71 1.56 -3.21 -1.31
C PHE A 71 3.03 -3.64 -1.46
N MET A 72 3.97 -2.96 -0.81
CA MET A 72 5.38 -3.37 -0.84
C MET A 72 5.60 -4.80 -0.32
N ARG A 73 4.83 -5.24 0.67
CA ARG A 73 4.93 -6.59 1.24
C ARG A 73 4.16 -7.66 0.47
N THR A 74 3.11 -7.28 -0.26
CA THR A 74 2.21 -8.23 -0.96
C THR A 74 2.45 -8.33 -2.46
N CYS A 75 3.14 -7.37 -3.09
CA CYS A 75 3.54 -7.46 -4.49
C CYS A 75 4.71 -8.45 -4.67
N TYR A 76 4.60 -9.33 -5.66
CA TYR A 76 5.68 -10.26 -6.01
C TYR A 76 6.91 -9.49 -6.49
N ASN A 77 8.09 -9.83 -5.98
CA ASN A 77 9.40 -9.22 -6.27
C ASN A 77 9.62 -7.75 -5.84
N GLY A 78 8.72 -7.14 -5.06
CA GLY A 78 8.95 -5.78 -4.51
C GLY A 78 9.06 -4.68 -5.58
N ILE A 79 8.67 -4.97 -6.82
CA ILE A 79 8.65 -3.98 -7.91
C ILE A 79 7.31 -3.24 -7.84
N TYR A 80 7.36 -1.98 -7.41
CA TYR A 80 6.26 -1.05 -7.59
C TYR A 80 6.74 0.11 -8.47
N SER A 81 5.86 0.59 -9.34
CA SER A 81 6.11 1.78 -10.15
C SER A 81 5.06 2.83 -9.81
N VAL A 82 5.50 3.99 -9.36
CA VAL A 82 4.64 5.17 -9.22
C VAL A 82 4.79 6.02 -10.47
N ASN A 83 3.67 6.49 -11.03
CA ASN A 83 3.74 7.48 -12.09
C ASN A 83 3.97 8.88 -11.50
N ARG A 84 4.29 9.86 -12.36
CA ARG A 84 4.48 11.27 -11.96
C ARG A 84 3.27 11.92 -11.24
N LYS A 85 2.10 11.26 -11.24
CA LYS A 85 0.89 11.71 -10.54
C LYS A 85 0.71 11.01 -9.19
N GLY A 86 1.71 10.28 -8.71
CA GLY A 86 1.65 9.54 -7.45
C GLY A 86 0.69 8.35 -7.47
N ARG A 87 0.23 7.91 -8.64
CA ARG A 87 -0.61 6.71 -8.77
C ARG A 87 0.28 5.48 -8.82
N LEU A 88 -0.10 4.49 -8.02
CA LEU A 88 0.55 3.22 -7.89
C LEU A 88 0.14 2.30 -9.06
N SER A 89 1.13 1.89 -9.85
CA SER A 89 1.01 0.80 -10.83
C SER A 89 1.64 -0.45 -10.23
N VAL A 90 0.80 -1.25 -9.57
CA VAL A 90 1.17 -2.57 -9.03
C VAL A 90 0.22 -3.64 -9.57
N THR A 91 0.78 -4.80 -9.87
CA THR A 91 0.05 -5.98 -10.30
C THR A 91 -0.09 -6.95 -9.14
N PHE A 92 -1.26 -7.58 -9.01
CA PHE A 92 -1.45 -8.66 -8.04
C PHE A 92 -0.56 -9.84 -8.45
N GLY A 93 0.27 -10.31 -7.53
CA GLY A 93 1.20 -11.40 -7.79
C GLY A 93 0.49 -12.68 -8.20
N THR A 94 0.89 -13.27 -9.32
CA THR A 94 0.48 -14.61 -9.71
C THR A 94 1.44 -15.63 -9.09
N GLY A 95 1.29 -15.92 -7.80
CA GLY A 95 2.02 -17.03 -7.19
C GLY A 95 1.81 -18.30 -8.04
N SER A 96 2.93 -18.88 -8.48
CA SER A 96 3.03 -20.26 -8.95
C SER A 96 3.20 -21.16 -7.73
#